data_AF-A0A2H0AG96-F1
#
_entry.id   AF-A0A2H0AG96-F1
#
_cell.length_a   1.000
_cell.length_b   1.000
_cell.length_c   1.000
_cell.angle_alpha   90.00
_cell.angle_beta   90.00
_cell.angle_gamma   90.00
#
_symmetry.space_group_name_H-M   'P 1'
#
loop_
_entity.id
_entity.type
_entity.pdbx_description
1 polymer ?
#
loop_
_entity_poly.entity_id
_entity_poly.type
_entity_poly.pdbx_seq_one_letter_code
_entity_poly.pdbx_strand_id
1 'polypeptide(L)'
;MPVLIRKILRKGGLRLRLIGFIILSILVTVACLDYFTIRLMNEVILEKTFKIAETSLERISETSLIALLERTPADKANLEEVLKKSRRLKSMGVLDISVYMTVKTGDTLEFAYFGGLRAKDESGVRLEPRLAQRILTAATDDIFYESFLHGPPGEEVRTAYRFVKPIIYEYEHKANCLGAVVIAYSRETIFKGIGKVILVSVASTIIVLPIVLVFAYMLGSRFTKPILKLAGAVSAVARGNLDVDLNVATNDEIEDLGNEFKQMVRGLKEKKMLQKFVSGSTITMIKQGIPRDIRLGGEHKELTIFFSDIRGFTALSEAKGAQEVVAIVNFYFN
;
A
#
# COMPACT_ATOMS: atom_id res chain seq x y z
N MET A 1 -12.80 -4.08 -15.07
CA MET A 1 -12.50 -2.63 -14.97
C MET A 1 -13.69 -1.83 -15.49
N PRO A 2 -14.25 -0.90 -14.71
CA PRO A 2 -15.47 -0.18 -15.09
C PRO A 2 -15.25 0.79 -16.26
N VAL A 3 -16.23 0.85 -17.18
CA VAL A 3 -16.22 1.60 -18.45
C VAL A 3 -15.87 3.09 -18.29
N LEU A 4 -16.17 3.68 -17.13
CA LEU A 4 -15.89 5.07 -16.78
C LEU A 4 -14.38 5.38 -16.74
N ILE A 5 -13.59 4.47 -16.15
CA ILE A 5 -12.13 4.62 -15.99
C ILE A 5 -11.45 4.60 -17.37
N ARG A 6 -11.91 3.72 -18.28
CA ARG A 6 -11.41 3.68 -19.67
C ARG A 6 -11.66 4.98 -20.44
N LYS A 7 -12.81 5.62 -20.23
CA LYS A 7 -13.19 6.87 -20.92
C LYS A 7 -12.35 8.06 -20.43
N ILE A 8 -12.09 8.11 -19.13
CA ILE A 8 -11.22 9.11 -18.47
C ILE A 8 -9.75 8.93 -18.90
N LEU A 9 -9.23 7.70 -18.91
CA LEU A 9 -7.86 7.38 -19.37
C LEU A 9 -7.64 7.57 -20.88
N ARG A 10 -8.71 7.61 -21.69
CA ARG A 10 -8.64 7.95 -23.11
C ARG A 10 -8.56 9.46 -23.34
N LYS A 11 -9.26 10.27 -22.52
CA LYS A 11 -9.22 11.73 -22.60
C LYS A 11 -7.98 12.36 -21.93
N GLY A 12 -7.46 11.76 -20.86
CA GLY A 12 -6.32 12.28 -20.09
C GLY A 12 -4.92 11.95 -20.61
N GLY A 13 -4.81 11.20 -21.72
CA GLY A 13 -3.54 10.85 -22.36
C GLY A 13 -2.56 10.05 -21.48
N LEU A 14 -1.27 10.07 -21.83
CA LEU A 14 -0.19 9.37 -21.11
C LEU A 14 -0.06 9.85 -19.65
N ARG A 15 -0.31 11.14 -19.38
CA ARG A 15 -0.20 11.76 -18.04
C ARG A 15 -1.10 11.08 -17.03
N LEU A 16 -2.38 10.97 -17.36
CA LEU A 16 -3.37 10.46 -16.42
C LEU A 16 -3.16 8.96 -16.15
N ARG A 17 -2.69 8.21 -17.15
CA ARG A 17 -2.34 6.79 -16.99
C ARG A 17 -1.19 6.59 -16.02
N LEU A 18 -0.11 7.38 -16.18
CA LEU A 18 1.06 7.29 -15.32
C LEU A 18 0.73 7.73 -13.87
N ILE A 19 0.05 8.87 -13.72
CA ILE A 19 -0.35 9.40 -12.40
C ILE A 19 -1.28 8.40 -11.70
N GLY A 20 -2.28 7.87 -12.41
CA GLY A 20 -3.20 6.87 -11.87
C GLY A 20 -2.50 5.59 -11.44
N PHE A 21 -1.51 5.12 -12.20
CA PHE A 21 -0.71 3.94 -11.83
C PHE A 21 0.12 4.17 -10.57
N ILE A 22 0.80 5.33 -10.47
CA ILE A 22 1.60 5.69 -9.29
C ILE A 22 0.71 5.78 -8.04
N ILE A 23 -0.41 6.50 -8.13
CA ILE A 23 -1.37 6.64 -7.02
C ILE A 23 -1.89 5.26 -6.59
N LEU A 24 -2.31 4.43 -7.54
CA LEU A 24 -2.83 3.09 -7.24
C LEU A 24 -1.77 2.21 -6.56
N SER A 25 -0.53 2.21 -7.08
CA SER A 25 0.57 1.44 -6.49
C SER A 25 0.80 1.84 -5.04
N ILE A 26 0.87 3.13 -4.74
CA ILE A 26 1.14 3.61 -3.39
C ILE A 26 -0.05 3.34 -2.45
N LEU A 27 -1.28 3.55 -2.91
CA LEU A 27 -2.48 3.24 -2.12
C LEU A 27 -2.57 1.76 -1.75
N VAL A 28 -2.22 0.85 -2.67
CA VAL A 28 -2.19 -0.59 -2.40
C VAL A 28 -1.12 -0.92 -1.36
N THR A 29 0.08 -0.32 -1.46
CA THR A 29 1.14 -0.53 -0.47
C THR A 29 0.73 -0.05 0.92
N VAL A 30 0.14 1.15 1.04
CA VAL A 30 -0.32 1.69 2.32
C VAL A 30 -1.45 0.83 2.91
N ALA A 31 -2.44 0.45 2.09
CA ALA A 31 -3.53 -0.41 2.55
C ALA A 31 -3.05 -1.79 3.02
N CYS A 32 -2.05 -2.36 2.34
CA CYS A 32 -1.44 -3.64 2.74
C CYS A 32 -0.71 -3.53 4.08
N LEU A 33 0.05 -2.44 4.27
CA LEU A 33 0.77 -2.17 5.51
C LEU A 33 -0.18 -1.95 6.69
N ASP A 34 -1.25 -1.16 6.49
CA ASP A 34 -2.28 -0.93 7.50
C ASP A 34 -2.98 -2.24 7.87
N TYR A 35 -3.40 -3.03 6.88
CA TYR A 35 -4.02 -4.33 7.10
C TYR A 35 -3.12 -5.26 7.92
N PHE A 36 -1.83 -5.37 7.53
CA PHE A 36 -0.87 -6.20 8.23
C PHE A 36 -0.64 -5.73 9.67
N THR A 37 -0.48 -4.43 9.88
CA THR A 37 -0.23 -3.85 11.21
C THR A 37 -1.42 -4.06 12.14
N ILE A 38 -2.64 -3.82 11.66
CA ILE A 38 -3.87 -4.06 12.44
C ILE A 38 -4.01 -5.55 12.77
N ARG A 39 -3.77 -6.44 11.81
CA ARG A 39 -3.84 -7.90 12.00
C ARG A 39 -2.81 -8.38 13.02
N LEU A 40 -1.56 -7.99 12.88
CA LEU A 40 -0.47 -8.35 13.79
C LEU A 40 -0.76 -7.86 15.21
N MET A 41 -1.23 -6.62 15.35
CA MET A 41 -1.55 -6.05 16.66
C MET A 41 -2.73 -6.77 17.33
N ASN A 42 -3.77 -7.12 16.57
CA ASN A 42 -4.92 -7.87 17.08
C ASN A 42 -4.50 -9.23 17.67
N GLU A 43 -3.63 -9.96 16.97
CA GLU A 43 -3.11 -11.25 17.43
C GLU A 43 -2.26 -11.09 18.70
N VAL A 44 -1.31 -10.14 18.69
CA VAL A 44 -0.39 -9.93 19.82
C VAL A 44 -1.14 -9.48 21.09
N ILE A 45 -2.14 -8.61 20.96
CA ILE A 45 -2.92 -8.12 22.12
C ILE A 45 -3.73 -9.27 22.72
N LEU A 46 -4.39 -10.09 21.90
CA LEU A 46 -5.18 -11.21 22.39
C LEU A 46 -4.30 -12.23 23.10
N GLU A 47 -3.21 -12.66 22.47
CA GLU A 47 -2.30 -13.66 23.02
C GLU A 47 -1.67 -13.18 24.33
N LYS A 48 -1.12 -11.96 24.37
CA LYS A 48 -0.52 -11.42 25.59
C LYS A 48 -1.53 -11.23 26.71
N THR A 49 -2.74 -10.75 26.40
CA THR A 49 -3.75 -10.51 27.43
C THR A 49 -4.24 -11.81 28.03
N PHE A 50 -4.45 -12.84 27.19
CA PHE A 50 -4.90 -14.15 27.65
C PHE A 50 -3.82 -14.83 28.50
N LYS A 51 -2.55 -14.75 28.07
CA LYS A 51 -1.42 -15.28 28.85
C LYS A 51 -1.25 -14.61 30.22
N ILE A 52 -1.48 -13.29 30.31
CA ILE A 52 -1.48 -12.56 31.58
C ILE A 52 -2.66 -13.00 32.46
N ALA A 53 -3.83 -13.22 31.87
CA ALA A 53 -4.99 -13.74 32.58
C ALA A 53 -4.70 -15.13 33.16
N GLU A 54 -4.18 -16.06 32.37
CA GLU A 54 -3.78 -17.40 32.81
C GLU A 54 -2.76 -17.35 33.94
N THR A 55 -1.67 -16.60 33.76
CA THR A 55 -0.61 -16.49 34.78
C THR A 55 -1.13 -15.88 36.10
N SER A 56 -2.05 -14.91 36.01
CA SER A 56 -2.67 -14.30 37.18
C SER A 56 -3.65 -15.25 37.87
N LEU A 57 -4.42 -15.98 37.07
CA LEU A 57 -5.37 -16.98 37.54
C LEU A 57 -4.64 -18.10 38.28
N GLU A 58 -3.52 -18.58 37.75
CA GLU A 58 -2.67 -19.59 38.38
C GLU A 58 -2.23 -19.17 39.79
N ARG A 59 -1.62 -17.98 39.91
CA ARG A 59 -1.14 -17.44 41.20
C ARG A 59 -2.27 -17.25 42.22
N ILE A 60 -3.44 -16.81 41.78
CA ILE A 60 -4.59 -16.61 42.66
C ILE A 60 -5.18 -17.97 43.06
N SER A 61 -5.23 -18.94 42.15
CA SER A 61 -5.71 -20.31 42.42
C SER A 61 -4.84 -21.03 43.44
N GLU A 62 -3.51 -20.94 43.36
CA GLU A 62 -2.59 -21.51 44.36
C GLU A 62 -2.87 -20.96 45.77
N THR A 63 -3.01 -19.65 45.89
CA THR A 63 -3.31 -19.00 47.18
C THR A 63 -4.72 -19.35 47.66
N SER A 64 -5.68 -19.44 46.74
CA SER A 64 -7.07 -19.79 47.03
C SER A 64 -7.19 -21.24 47.50
N LEU A 65 -6.40 -22.16 46.95
CA LEU A 65 -6.39 -23.56 47.37
C LEU A 65 -6.06 -23.69 48.86
N ILE A 66 -4.98 -23.04 49.32
CA ILE A 66 -4.57 -23.04 50.72
C ILE A 66 -5.67 -22.45 51.61
N ALA A 67 -6.21 -21.29 51.23
CA ALA A 67 -7.25 -20.62 52.00
C ALA A 67 -8.58 -21.40 52.08
N LEU A 68 -8.92 -22.16 51.05
CA LEU A 68 -10.13 -23.01 51.01
C LEU A 68 -9.97 -24.32 51.78
N LEU A 69 -8.75 -24.87 51.81
CA LEU A 69 -8.40 -26.09 52.54
C LEU A 69 -8.29 -25.84 54.05
N GLU A 70 -7.45 -24.88 54.46
CA GLU A 70 -7.14 -24.66 55.87
C GLU A 70 -8.20 -23.81 56.58
N ARG A 71 -8.88 -22.94 55.84
CA ARG A 71 -9.96 -22.04 56.31
C ARG A 71 -9.56 -21.20 57.53
N THR A 72 -8.28 -20.90 57.70
CA THR A 72 -7.81 -20.06 58.80
C THR A 72 -8.06 -18.57 58.49
N PRO A 73 -8.21 -17.72 59.53
CA PRO A 73 -8.25 -16.27 59.33
C PRO A 73 -6.98 -15.71 58.67
N ALA A 74 -5.83 -16.34 58.90
CA ALA A 74 -4.54 -15.92 58.35
C ALA A 74 -4.47 -16.17 56.82
N ASP A 75 -4.87 -17.34 56.36
CA ASP A 75 -4.85 -17.67 54.93
C ASP A 75 -5.87 -16.86 54.15
N LYS A 76 -7.04 -16.60 54.76
CA LYS A 76 -8.02 -15.69 54.20
C LYS A 76 -7.46 -14.28 54.05
N ALA A 77 -6.74 -13.76 55.05
CA ALA A 77 -6.10 -12.46 54.98
C ALA A 77 -4.99 -12.41 53.90
N ASN A 78 -4.21 -13.48 53.75
CA ASN A 78 -3.19 -13.59 52.71
C ASN A 78 -3.82 -13.59 51.31
N LEU A 79 -4.91 -14.35 51.11
CA LEU A 79 -5.67 -14.33 49.86
C LEU A 79 -6.22 -12.92 49.55
N GLU A 80 -6.80 -12.25 50.56
CA GLU A 80 -7.28 -10.87 50.41
C GLU A 80 -6.14 -9.90 50.04
N GLU A 81 -4.93 -10.09 50.58
CA GLU A 81 -3.76 -9.30 50.21
C GLU A 81 -3.33 -9.54 48.76
N VAL A 82 -3.28 -10.80 48.31
CA VAL A 82 -2.98 -11.17 46.92
C VAL A 82 -4.02 -10.55 45.98
N LEU A 83 -5.31 -10.69 46.29
CA LEU A 83 -6.40 -10.07 45.55
C LEU A 83 -6.27 -8.54 45.52
N LYS A 84 -5.93 -7.91 46.65
CA LYS A 84 -5.71 -6.46 46.73
C LYS A 84 -4.51 -6.00 45.89
N LYS A 85 -3.42 -6.77 45.85
CA LYS A 85 -2.27 -6.51 44.96
C LYS A 85 -2.64 -6.68 43.49
N SER A 86 -3.48 -7.66 43.17
CA SER A 86 -4.06 -7.90 41.84
C SER A 86 -4.99 -6.78 41.38
N ARG A 87 -5.36 -5.81 42.23
CA ARG A 87 -6.12 -4.62 41.84
C ARG A 87 -5.42 -3.78 40.77
N ARG A 88 -4.09 -3.87 40.65
CA ARG A 88 -3.33 -3.25 39.55
C ARG A 88 -3.80 -3.76 38.18
N LEU A 89 -4.32 -4.99 38.11
CA LEU A 89 -4.90 -5.57 36.89
C LEU A 89 -6.17 -4.85 36.42
N LYS A 90 -6.83 -4.02 37.26
CA LYS A 90 -7.94 -3.15 36.80
C LYS A 90 -7.49 -2.20 35.69
N SER A 91 -6.22 -1.76 35.72
CA SER A 91 -5.65 -0.96 34.63
C SER A 91 -5.51 -1.72 33.30
N MET A 92 -5.58 -3.06 33.34
CA MET A 92 -5.48 -3.97 32.20
C MET A 92 -6.85 -4.51 31.76
N GLY A 93 -7.95 -3.95 32.28
CA GLY A 93 -9.30 -4.31 31.86
C GLY A 93 -9.97 -5.41 32.67
N VAL A 94 -9.37 -5.84 33.80
CA VAL A 94 -10.05 -6.71 34.76
C VAL A 94 -11.22 -5.95 35.39
N LEU A 95 -12.41 -6.50 35.19
CA LEU A 95 -13.67 -6.02 35.76
C LEU A 95 -13.83 -6.52 37.20
N ASP A 96 -13.66 -7.82 37.37
CA ASP A 96 -13.83 -8.51 38.64
C ASP A 96 -12.86 -9.69 38.78
N ILE A 97 -12.49 -9.98 40.04
CA ILE A 97 -11.82 -11.21 40.43
C ILE A 97 -12.64 -11.77 41.58
N SER A 98 -13.18 -12.97 41.39
CA SER A 98 -14.02 -13.63 42.39
C SER A 98 -13.51 -15.03 42.65
N VAL A 99 -13.33 -15.36 43.92
CA VAL A 99 -13.03 -16.70 44.42
C VAL A 99 -14.32 -17.25 45.02
N TYR A 100 -14.73 -18.41 44.55
CA TYR A 100 -15.90 -19.12 45.04
C TYR A 100 -15.45 -20.40 45.73
N MET A 101 -16.16 -20.76 46.80
CA MET A 101 -16.01 -22.02 47.51
C MET A 101 -17.22 -22.91 47.25
N THR A 102 -17.02 -24.22 47.20
CA THR A 102 -18.13 -25.17 47.19
C THR A 102 -18.71 -25.32 48.59
N VAL A 103 -20.04 -25.24 48.67
CA VAL A 103 -20.82 -25.42 49.90
C VAL A 103 -21.89 -26.45 49.61
N LYS A 104 -22.05 -27.42 50.50
CA LYS A 104 -23.11 -28.42 50.40
C LYS A 104 -24.41 -27.84 50.96
N THR A 105 -25.41 -27.64 50.11
CA THR A 105 -26.74 -27.15 50.48
C THR A 105 -27.74 -28.29 50.26
N GLY A 106 -28.00 -29.10 51.28
CA GLY A 106 -28.77 -30.34 51.13
C GLY A 106 -28.00 -31.40 50.35
N ASP A 107 -28.57 -31.91 49.25
CA ASP A 107 -27.94 -32.90 48.37
C ASP A 107 -27.18 -32.30 47.19
N THR A 108 -27.23 -30.98 47.01
CA THR A 108 -26.53 -30.29 45.92
C THR A 108 -25.31 -29.53 46.42
N LEU A 109 -24.28 -29.49 45.57
CA LEU A 109 -23.13 -28.60 45.75
C LEU A 109 -23.43 -27.26 45.06
N GLU A 110 -23.37 -26.17 45.83
CA GLU A 110 -23.51 -24.81 45.32
C GLU A 110 -22.19 -24.04 45.50
N PHE A 111 -21.99 -22.99 44.70
CA PHE A 111 -20.87 -22.07 44.90
C PHE A 111 -21.29 -20.88 45.76
N ALA A 112 -20.59 -20.67 46.86
CA ALA A 112 -20.68 -19.47 47.69
C ALA A 112 -19.48 -18.56 47.42
N TYR A 113 -19.71 -17.25 47.45
CA TYR A 113 -18.63 -16.27 47.32
C TYR A 113 -17.70 -16.34 48.55
N PHE A 114 -16.40 -16.50 48.32
CA PHE A 114 -15.39 -16.61 49.37
C PHE A 114 -14.60 -15.30 49.56
N GLY A 115 -14.24 -14.65 48.46
CA GLY A 115 -13.51 -13.38 48.46
C GLY A 115 -13.19 -12.88 47.05
N GLY A 116 -12.83 -11.61 46.89
CA GLY A 116 -12.62 -11.03 45.56
C GLY A 116 -12.47 -9.51 45.53
N LEU A 117 -12.41 -8.95 44.33
CA LEU A 117 -12.26 -7.52 44.03
C LEU A 117 -13.56 -6.83 43.56
N ARG A 118 -14.70 -7.48 43.85
CA ARG A 118 -16.02 -7.10 43.37
C ARG A 118 -16.47 -5.74 43.91
N ALA A 119 -17.38 -5.07 43.18
CA ALA A 119 -18.02 -3.85 43.68
C ALA A 119 -18.86 -4.17 44.93
N LYS A 120 -18.89 -3.26 45.91
CA LYS A 120 -19.47 -3.50 47.25
C LYS A 120 -20.96 -3.90 47.23
N ASP A 121 -21.67 -3.56 46.18
CA ASP A 121 -23.09 -3.84 45.92
C ASP A 121 -23.36 -5.23 45.31
N GLU A 122 -22.35 -5.92 44.78
CA GLU A 122 -22.51 -7.22 44.13
C GLU A 122 -22.13 -8.44 44.99
N SER A 123 -21.91 -8.22 46.30
CA SER A 123 -21.39 -9.19 47.27
C SER A 123 -22.24 -10.46 47.49
N GLY A 124 -23.37 -10.60 46.79
CA GLY A 124 -24.30 -11.74 46.89
C GLY A 124 -24.70 -12.39 45.57
N VAL A 125 -24.10 -12.00 44.44
CA VAL A 125 -24.45 -12.57 43.14
C VAL A 125 -23.87 -13.98 43.02
N ARG A 126 -24.76 -14.97 42.99
CA ARG A 126 -24.45 -16.39 42.79
C ARG A 126 -23.80 -16.63 41.43
N LEU A 127 -22.94 -17.64 41.38
CA LEU A 127 -22.39 -18.12 40.12
C LEU A 127 -23.53 -18.53 39.18
N GLU A 128 -23.42 -18.17 37.90
CA GLU A 128 -24.42 -18.54 36.91
C GLU A 128 -24.57 -20.07 36.86
N PRO A 129 -25.79 -20.64 36.90
CA PRO A 129 -25.98 -22.09 37.04
C PRO A 129 -25.25 -22.93 35.98
N ARG A 130 -25.18 -22.44 34.74
CA ARG A 130 -24.46 -23.09 33.65
C ARG A 130 -22.96 -23.16 33.90
N LEU A 131 -22.37 -22.05 34.39
CA LEU A 131 -20.96 -22.02 34.74
C LEU A 131 -20.68 -22.91 35.96
N ALA A 132 -21.55 -22.86 36.96
CA ALA A 132 -21.42 -23.67 38.17
C ALA A 132 -21.38 -25.17 37.82
N GLN A 133 -22.33 -25.61 36.99
CA GLN A 133 -22.39 -27.00 36.55
C GLN A 133 -21.13 -27.38 35.76
N ARG A 134 -20.67 -26.53 34.84
CA ARG A 134 -19.45 -26.77 34.06
C ARG A 134 -18.20 -26.94 34.95
N ILE A 135 -18.07 -26.13 36.00
CA ILE A 135 -16.97 -26.23 36.97
C ILE A 135 -17.08 -27.50 37.81
N LEU A 136 -18.27 -27.85 38.30
CA LEU A 136 -18.47 -29.07 39.10
C LEU A 136 -18.22 -30.35 38.32
N THR A 137 -18.47 -30.33 37.00
CA THR A 137 -18.18 -31.45 36.10
C THR A 137 -16.74 -31.48 35.58
N ALA A 138 -15.92 -30.47 35.90
CA ALA A 138 -14.53 -30.43 35.45
C ALA A 138 -13.73 -31.54 36.16
N ALA A 139 -13.05 -32.38 35.38
CA ALA A 139 -12.19 -33.45 35.90
C ALA A 139 -10.77 -32.96 36.24
N THR A 140 -10.37 -31.82 35.67
CA THR A 140 -9.04 -31.22 35.79
C THR A 140 -9.13 -29.77 36.24
N ASP A 141 -8.03 -29.22 36.73
CA ASP A 141 -7.88 -27.81 37.10
C ASP A 141 -7.53 -26.91 35.87
N ASP A 142 -7.78 -27.41 34.66
CA ASP A 142 -7.47 -26.70 33.43
C ASP A 142 -8.22 -25.37 33.33
N ILE A 143 -7.50 -24.34 32.87
CA ILE A 143 -8.06 -23.02 32.64
C ILE A 143 -8.96 -23.06 31.41
N PHE A 144 -10.17 -22.55 31.56
CA PHE A 144 -11.05 -22.30 30.42
C PHE A 144 -11.58 -20.87 30.43
N TYR A 145 -11.99 -20.40 29.27
CA TYR A 145 -12.62 -19.09 29.12
C TYR A 145 -13.90 -19.17 28.32
N GLU A 146 -14.78 -18.20 28.54
CA GLU A 146 -15.98 -18.01 27.72
C GLU A 146 -16.42 -16.54 27.70
N SER A 147 -17.13 -16.16 26.63
CA SER A 147 -17.76 -14.85 26.55
C SER A 147 -19.04 -14.83 27.37
N PHE A 148 -19.25 -13.77 28.14
CA PHE A 148 -20.48 -13.55 28.88
C PHE A 148 -20.89 -12.08 28.83
N LEU A 149 -22.11 -11.81 29.25
CA LEU A 149 -22.64 -10.47 29.37
C LEU A 149 -22.40 -9.96 30.79
N HIS A 150 -21.70 -8.83 30.92
CA HIS A 150 -21.36 -8.20 32.18
C HIS A 150 -21.97 -6.81 32.26
N GLY A 151 -22.68 -6.55 33.34
CA GLY A 151 -23.26 -5.25 33.68
C GLY A 151 -24.19 -5.40 34.89
N PRO A 152 -24.24 -4.41 35.79
CA PRO A 152 -25.20 -4.43 36.88
C PRO A 152 -26.65 -4.33 36.33
N PRO A 153 -27.66 -4.82 37.07
CA PRO A 153 -29.04 -4.73 36.64
C PRO A 153 -29.45 -3.27 36.39
N GLY A 154 -29.83 -2.94 35.16
CA GLY A 154 -30.27 -1.59 34.78
C GLY A 154 -29.22 -0.71 34.08
N GLU A 155 -27.98 -1.18 33.94
CA GLU A 155 -26.95 -0.53 33.12
C GLU A 155 -26.74 -1.22 31.77
N GLU A 156 -25.97 -0.55 30.90
CA GLU A 156 -25.60 -1.02 29.58
C GLU A 156 -24.79 -2.33 29.68
N VAL A 157 -25.41 -3.43 29.26
CA VAL A 157 -24.80 -4.77 29.30
C VAL A 157 -23.69 -4.86 28.25
N ARG A 158 -22.46 -5.14 28.67
CA ARG A 158 -21.29 -5.23 27.79
C ARG A 158 -20.79 -6.66 27.67
N THR A 159 -20.24 -7.01 26.51
CA THR A 159 -19.57 -8.31 26.34
C THR A 159 -18.25 -8.32 27.10
N ALA A 160 -18.04 -9.36 27.90
CA ALA A 160 -16.83 -9.60 28.68
C ALA A 160 -16.35 -11.04 28.46
N TYR A 161 -15.08 -11.30 28.76
CA TYR A 161 -14.55 -12.65 28.85
C TYR A 161 -14.36 -13.01 30.31
N ARG A 162 -14.79 -14.20 30.72
CA ARG A 162 -14.44 -14.75 32.03
C ARG A 162 -13.47 -15.90 31.85
N PHE A 163 -12.35 -15.84 32.56
CA PHE A 163 -11.38 -16.92 32.71
C PHE A 163 -11.64 -17.61 34.02
N VAL A 164 -11.67 -18.94 33.99
CA VAL A 164 -12.08 -19.76 35.12
C VAL A 164 -11.08 -20.87 35.31
N LYS A 165 -10.61 -21.02 36.54
CA LYS A 165 -9.79 -22.15 36.98
C LYS A 165 -10.52 -22.85 38.13
N PRO A 166 -11.00 -24.09 37.92
CA PRO A 166 -11.49 -24.93 39.01
C PRO A 166 -10.37 -25.17 40.03
N ILE A 167 -10.70 -25.12 41.31
CA ILE A 167 -9.80 -25.49 42.39
C ILE A 167 -10.17 -26.91 42.79
N ILE A 168 -9.40 -27.88 42.28
CA ILE A 168 -9.60 -29.30 42.53
C ILE A 168 -8.53 -29.77 43.50
N TYR A 169 -8.95 -30.53 44.51
CA TYR A 169 -8.06 -31.21 45.44
C TYR A 169 -8.31 -32.71 45.34
N GLU A 170 -7.24 -33.46 45.08
CA GLU A 170 -7.29 -34.91 45.01
C GLU A 170 -6.90 -35.50 46.37
N TYR A 171 -7.80 -36.29 46.93
CA TYR A 171 -7.57 -37.05 48.16
C TYR A 171 -8.08 -38.47 47.95
N GLU A 172 -7.25 -39.48 48.27
CA GLU A 172 -7.58 -40.90 48.10
C GLU A 172 -8.14 -41.24 46.70
N HIS A 173 -7.49 -40.73 45.64
CA HIS A 173 -7.90 -40.92 44.23
C HIS A 173 -9.30 -40.40 43.87
N LYS A 174 -9.85 -39.48 44.69
CA LYS A 174 -11.08 -38.76 44.39
C LYS A 174 -10.79 -37.27 44.22
N ALA A 175 -11.01 -36.77 43.02
CA ALA A 175 -10.97 -35.35 42.72
C ALA A 175 -12.20 -34.64 43.31
N ASN A 176 -11.98 -33.73 44.26
CA ASN A 176 -13.03 -32.92 44.86
C ASN A 176 -12.85 -31.46 44.44
N CYS A 177 -13.88 -30.85 43.86
CA CYS A 177 -13.90 -29.43 43.56
C CYS A 177 -14.15 -28.63 44.85
N LEU A 178 -13.13 -27.90 45.32
CA LEU A 178 -13.21 -27.05 46.50
C LEU A 178 -13.75 -25.65 46.18
N GLY A 179 -13.66 -25.23 44.92
CA GLY A 179 -13.97 -23.87 44.53
C GLY A 179 -13.58 -23.55 43.10
N ALA A 180 -13.62 -22.27 42.75
CA ALA A 180 -13.08 -21.77 41.50
C ALA A 180 -12.63 -20.33 41.63
N VAL A 181 -11.58 -19.97 40.90
CA VAL A 181 -11.21 -18.57 40.66
C VAL A 181 -11.78 -18.14 39.32
N VAL A 182 -12.46 -17.00 39.32
CA VAL A 182 -13.05 -16.39 38.13
C VAL A 182 -12.48 -14.98 37.98
N ILE A 183 -11.85 -14.70 36.84
CA ILE A 183 -11.42 -13.34 36.46
C ILE A 183 -12.23 -12.89 35.26
N ALA A 184 -12.96 -11.79 35.41
CA ALA A 184 -13.72 -11.16 34.33
C ALA A 184 -12.89 -10.02 33.69
N TYR A 185 -12.81 -10.01 32.37
CA TYR A 185 -12.17 -8.96 31.57
C TYR A 185 -13.17 -8.29 30.64
N SER A 186 -13.09 -6.97 30.56
CA SER A 186 -13.85 -6.17 29.61
C SER A 186 -13.32 -6.41 28.19
N ARG A 187 -14.21 -6.85 27.27
CA ARG A 187 -13.85 -6.94 25.85
C ARG A 187 -13.41 -5.58 25.32
N GLU A 188 -14.12 -4.52 25.67
CA GLU A 188 -13.76 -3.17 25.23
C GLU A 188 -12.37 -2.78 25.70
N THR A 189 -11.96 -3.11 26.92
CA THR A 189 -10.63 -2.73 27.43
C THR A 189 -9.52 -3.56 26.79
N ILE A 190 -9.73 -4.86 26.58
CA ILE A 190 -8.81 -5.72 25.81
C ILE A 190 -8.61 -5.14 24.41
N PHE A 191 -9.70 -4.70 23.76
CA PHE A 191 -9.66 -4.19 22.39
C PHE A 191 -9.46 -2.67 22.30
N LYS A 192 -9.40 -1.93 23.42
CA LYS A 192 -9.23 -0.45 23.43
C LYS A 192 -7.88 -0.05 22.85
N GLY A 193 -6.86 -0.88 23.02
CA GLY A 193 -5.55 -0.72 22.39
C GLY A 193 -5.64 -0.70 20.86
N ILE A 194 -6.54 -1.51 20.28
CA ILE A 194 -6.75 -1.61 18.84
C ILE A 194 -7.39 -0.34 18.29
N GLY A 195 -8.32 0.28 19.03
CA GLY A 195 -8.93 1.56 18.63
C GLY A 195 -7.91 2.69 18.45
N LYS A 196 -6.91 2.79 19.34
CA LYS A 196 -5.80 3.75 19.18
C LYS A 196 -4.95 3.45 17.95
N VAL A 197 -4.68 2.18 17.68
CA VAL A 197 -3.89 1.75 16.52
C VAL A 197 -4.62 2.06 15.22
N ILE A 198 -5.92 1.77 15.15
CA ILE A 198 -6.78 2.14 14.01
C ILE A 198 -6.76 3.65 13.81
N LEU A 199 -6.91 4.44 14.87
CA LEU A 199 -6.87 5.90 14.78
C LEU A 199 -5.53 6.41 14.22
N VAL A 200 -4.41 5.87 14.72
CA VAL A 200 -3.06 6.23 14.25
C VAL A 200 -2.86 5.82 12.80
N SER A 201 -3.27 4.61 12.39
CA SER A 201 -3.25 4.15 11.00
C SER A 201 -4.04 5.08 10.08
N VAL A 202 -5.30 5.39 10.43
CA VAL A 202 -6.15 6.29 9.65
C VAL A 202 -5.54 7.70 9.56
N ALA A 203 -5.04 8.24 10.67
CA ALA A 203 -4.39 9.54 10.69
C ALA A 203 -3.14 9.56 9.79
N SER A 204 -2.32 8.51 9.83
CA SER A 204 -1.14 8.40 8.97
C SER A 204 -1.49 8.34 7.48
N THR A 205 -2.56 7.60 7.12
CA THR A 205 -3.05 7.50 5.74
C THR A 205 -3.59 8.84 5.23
N ILE A 206 -4.29 9.60 6.06
CA ILE A 206 -4.74 10.97 5.73
C ILE A 206 -3.57 11.91 5.47
N ILE A 207 -2.47 11.78 6.21
CA ILE A 207 -1.25 12.60 6.04
C ILE A 207 -0.48 12.21 4.78
N VAL A 208 -0.37 10.92 4.48
CA VAL A 208 0.36 10.42 3.31
C VAL A 208 -0.38 10.73 2.00
N LEU A 209 -1.71 10.70 2.00
CA LEU A 209 -2.54 10.94 0.82
C LEU A 209 -2.19 12.24 0.03
N PRO A 210 -2.12 13.44 0.65
CA PRO A 210 -1.76 14.66 -0.08
C PRO A 210 -0.32 14.62 -0.60
N ILE A 211 0.61 14.03 0.16
CA ILE A 211 2.01 13.88 -0.27
C ILE A 211 2.07 13.03 -1.54
N VAL A 212 1.34 11.92 -1.57
CA VAL A 212 1.24 11.02 -2.73
C VAL A 212 0.64 11.72 -3.93
N LEU A 213 -0.43 12.51 -3.74
CA LEU A 213 -1.06 13.27 -4.82
C LEU A 213 -0.11 14.28 -5.45
N VAL A 214 0.59 15.06 -4.62
CA VAL A 214 1.58 16.05 -5.08
C VAL A 214 2.74 15.36 -5.80
N PHE A 215 3.29 14.30 -5.22
CA PHE A 215 4.42 13.56 -5.78
C PHE A 215 4.05 12.89 -7.11
N ALA A 216 2.90 12.23 -7.18
CA ALA A 216 2.40 11.61 -8.41
C ALA A 216 2.19 12.66 -9.52
N TYR A 217 1.62 13.83 -9.20
CA TYR A 217 1.46 14.92 -10.16
C TYR A 217 2.82 15.45 -10.66
N MET A 218 3.78 15.63 -9.74
CA MET A 218 5.12 16.12 -10.07
C MET A 218 5.87 15.15 -10.99
N LEU A 219 5.93 13.86 -10.63
CA LEU A 219 6.56 12.82 -11.46
C LEU A 219 5.84 12.66 -12.80
N GLY A 220 4.52 12.53 -12.77
CA GLY A 220 3.71 12.39 -13.98
C GLY A 220 3.94 13.53 -14.97
N SER A 221 4.05 14.76 -14.47
CA SER A 221 4.35 15.94 -15.28
C SER A 221 5.79 15.98 -15.78
N ARG A 222 6.76 15.59 -14.94
CA ARG A 222 8.19 15.60 -15.27
C ARG A 222 8.53 14.67 -16.43
N PHE A 223 7.98 13.45 -16.46
CA PHE A 223 8.25 12.51 -17.55
C PHE A 223 7.40 12.76 -18.79
N THR A 224 6.11 13.02 -18.61
CA THR A 224 5.20 13.04 -19.77
C THR A 224 5.35 14.29 -20.62
N LYS A 225 5.78 15.44 -20.06
CA LYS A 225 5.99 16.69 -20.83
C LYS A 225 7.07 16.50 -21.91
N PRO A 226 8.31 16.08 -21.59
CA PRO A 226 9.36 15.77 -22.57
C PRO A 226 8.93 14.75 -23.62
N ILE A 227 8.30 13.65 -23.21
CA ILE A 227 7.88 12.57 -24.13
C ILE A 227 6.85 13.10 -25.15
N LEU A 228 5.87 13.88 -24.71
CA LEU A 228 4.88 14.48 -25.62
C LEU A 228 5.51 15.54 -26.54
N LYS A 229 6.50 16.30 -26.06
CA LYS A 229 7.25 17.26 -26.89
C LYS A 229 7.99 16.52 -28.02
N LEU A 230 8.72 15.45 -27.69
CA LEU A 230 9.41 14.60 -28.67
C LEU A 230 8.43 13.96 -29.65
N ALA A 231 7.35 13.36 -29.17
CA ALA A 231 6.32 12.76 -30.03
C ALA A 231 5.72 13.79 -31.01
N GLY A 232 5.47 15.02 -30.54
CA GLY A 232 5.02 16.12 -31.38
C GLY A 232 6.04 16.51 -32.45
N ALA A 233 7.31 16.59 -32.09
CA ALA A 233 8.38 16.93 -33.02
C ALA A 233 8.61 15.84 -34.08
N VAL A 234 8.59 14.56 -33.67
CA VAL A 234 8.61 13.41 -34.59
C VAL A 234 7.46 13.49 -35.58
N SER A 235 6.25 13.79 -35.11
CA SER A 235 5.07 13.94 -35.97
C SER A 235 5.20 15.12 -36.96
N ALA A 236 5.83 16.23 -36.55
CA ALA A 236 6.08 17.37 -37.42
C ALA A 236 7.13 17.05 -38.50
N VAL A 237 8.22 16.37 -38.13
CA VAL A 237 9.26 15.90 -39.08
C VAL A 237 8.68 14.90 -40.08
N ALA A 238 7.81 13.99 -39.63
CA ALA A 238 7.12 13.04 -40.51
C ALA A 238 6.22 13.73 -41.55
N ARG A 239 5.69 14.93 -41.24
CA ARG A 239 4.94 15.77 -42.19
C ARG A 239 5.84 16.66 -43.07
N GLY A 240 7.16 16.50 -43.00
CA GLY A 240 8.13 17.24 -43.81
C GLY A 240 8.60 18.57 -43.22
N ASN A 241 8.14 18.94 -42.01
CA ASN A 241 8.65 20.11 -41.29
C ASN A 241 9.94 19.75 -40.53
N LEU A 242 11.09 20.21 -41.05
CA LEU A 242 12.41 19.98 -40.44
C LEU A 242 12.84 21.11 -39.48
N ASP A 243 12.03 22.16 -39.35
CA ASP A 243 12.30 23.29 -38.46
C ASP A 243 11.49 23.11 -37.16
N VAL A 244 11.92 22.15 -36.35
CA VAL A 244 11.29 21.78 -35.07
C VAL A 244 12.19 22.06 -33.88
N ASP A 245 11.62 22.52 -32.77
CA ASP A 245 12.35 22.71 -31.51
C ASP A 245 12.54 21.37 -30.78
N LEU A 246 13.80 20.93 -30.69
CA LEU A 246 14.23 19.68 -30.07
C LEU A 246 15.02 19.89 -28.79
N ASN A 247 14.87 21.05 -28.14
CA ASN A 247 15.52 21.26 -26.86
C ASN A 247 14.77 20.51 -25.75
N VAL A 248 15.33 19.37 -25.33
CA VAL A 248 14.85 18.53 -24.22
C VAL A 248 16.00 18.43 -23.23
N ALA A 249 15.81 18.99 -22.05
CA ALA A 249 16.79 18.97 -20.96
C ALA A 249 16.17 18.25 -19.76
N THR A 250 16.46 16.96 -19.65
CA THR A 250 15.93 16.07 -18.60
C THR A 250 17.04 15.41 -17.77
N ASN A 251 18.30 15.48 -18.24
CA ASN A 251 19.48 14.82 -17.68
C ASN A 251 19.27 13.30 -17.49
N ASP A 252 18.60 12.67 -18.45
CA ASP A 252 18.26 11.25 -18.46
C ASP A 252 18.22 10.72 -19.90
N GLU A 253 17.82 9.46 -20.09
CA GLU A 253 17.75 8.80 -21.39
C GLU A 253 16.78 9.47 -22.37
N ILE A 254 15.85 10.31 -21.88
CA ILE A 254 14.93 11.08 -22.72
C ILE A 254 15.69 12.25 -23.39
N GLU A 255 16.67 12.83 -22.72
CA GLU A 255 17.55 13.86 -23.29
C GLU A 255 18.49 13.26 -24.32
N ASP A 256 19.08 12.09 -24.04
CA ASP A 256 19.92 11.36 -24.99
C ASP A 256 19.13 11.05 -26.28
N LEU A 257 17.91 10.53 -26.14
CA LEU A 257 17.01 10.29 -27.28
C LEU A 257 16.69 11.59 -28.05
N GLY A 258 16.47 12.68 -27.32
CA GLY A 258 16.23 13.99 -27.92
C GLY A 258 17.44 14.49 -28.72
N ASN A 259 18.65 14.26 -28.23
CA ASN A 259 19.90 14.63 -28.89
C ASN A 259 20.17 13.78 -30.14
N GLU A 260 19.96 12.48 -30.08
CA GLU A 260 20.06 11.59 -31.24
C GLU A 260 19.03 11.96 -32.32
N PHE A 261 17.78 12.20 -31.94
CA PHE A 261 16.75 12.66 -32.87
C PHE A 261 17.10 14.01 -33.51
N LYS A 262 17.71 14.93 -32.75
CA LYS A 262 18.20 16.22 -33.23
C LYS A 262 19.29 16.07 -34.29
N GLN A 263 20.22 15.14 -34.10
CA GLN A 263 21.24 14.81 -35.12
C GLN A 263 20.60 14.28 -36.40
N MET A 264 19.61 13.38 -36.29
CA MET A 264 18.90 12.85 -37.46
C MET A 264 18.16 13.96 -38.25
N VAL A 265 17.45 14.85 -37.55
CA VAL A 265 16.73 15.97 -38.21
C VAL A 265 17.70 16.92 -38.90
N ARG A 266 18.87 17.18 -38.30
CA ARG A 266 19.94 17.94 -38.95
C ARG A 266 20.42 17.27 -40.24
N GLY A 267 20.70 15.97 -40.22
CA GLY A 267 21.10 15.21 -41.41
C GLY A 267 20.03 15.22 -42.52
N LEU A 268 18.75 15.13 -42.15
CA LEU A 268 17.64 15.28 -43.10
C LEU A 268 17.59 16.67 -43.73
N LYS A 269 17.86 17.72 -42.94
CA LYS A 269 17.88 19.12 -43.42
C LYS A 269 19.04 19.35 -44.38
N GLU A 270 20.22 18.86 -44.04
CA GLU A 270 21.41 18.90 -44.92
C GLU A 270 21.15 18.15 -46.24
N LYS A 271 20.60 16.94 -46.18
CA LYS A 271 20.23 16.16 -47.39
C LYS A 271 19.19 16.89 -48.26
N LYS A 272 18.19 17.53 -47.65
CA LYS A 272 17.18 18.33 -48.37
C LYS A 272 17.80 19.55 -49.05
N MET A 273 18.82 20.17 -48.46
CA MET A 273 19.55 21.27 -49.11
C MET A 273 20.39 20.78 -50.28
N LEU A 274 21.10 19.66 -50.14
CA LEU A 274 21.89 19.07 -51.22
C LEU A 274 21.04 18.68 -52.44
N GLN A 275 19.80 18.24 -52.24
CA GLN A 275 18.86 17.95 -53.33
C GLN A 275 18.62 19.14 -54.28
N LYS A 276 18.82 20.39 -53.84
CA LYS A 276 18.68 21.58 -54.69
C LYS A 276 19.80 21.71 -55.73
N PHE A 277 20.92 21.02 -55.55
CA PHE A 277 22.10 21.09 -56.41
C PHE A 277 22.26 19.84 -57.30
N VAL A 278 21.32 18.89 -57.23
CA VAL A 278 21.33 17.67 -58.05
C VAL A 278 20.41 17.87 -59.26
N SER A 279 20.85 17.47 -60.45
CA SER A 279 20.06 17.60 -61.68
C SER A 279 18.75 16.78 -61.60
N GLY A 280 17.69 17.28 -62.25
CA GLY A 280 16.38 16.62 -62.27
C GLY A 280 16.41 15.20 -62.86
N SER A 281 17.33 14.94 -63.79
CA SER A 281 17.57 13.61 -64.36
C SER A 281 18.11 12.62 -63.32
N THR A 282 19.09 13.03 -62.50
CA THR A 282 19.64 12.21 -61.42
C THR A 282 18.59 11.91 -60.35
N ILE A 283 17.73 12.87 -59.99
CA ILE A 283 16.62 12.64 -59.05
C ILE A 283 15.62 11.61 -59.61
N THR A 284 15.33 11.69 -60.91
CA THR A 284 14.44 10.74 -61.59
C THR A 284 15.03 9.33 -61.59
N MET A 285 16.32 9.19 -61.87
CA MET A 285 17.04 7.90 -61.78
C MET A 285 17.01 7.33 -60.35
N ILE A 286 17.22 8.16 -59.31
CA ILE A 286 17.14 7.71 -57.92
C ILE A 286 15.73 7.23 -57.55
N LYS A 287 14.68 7.94 -58.01
CA LYS A 287 13.28 7.57 -57.73
C LYS A 287 12.82 6.31 -58.46
N GLN A 288 13.34 6.06 -59.67
CA GLN A 288 13.09 4.85 -60.45
C GLN A 288 13.87 3.62 -59.94
N GLY A 289 14.69 3.82 -58.89
CA GLY A 289 15.57 2.81 -58.33
C GLY A 289 16.95 2.88 -58.97
N ILE A 290 17.97 3.12 -58.16
CA ILE A 290 19.36 2.97 -58.60
C ILE A 290 19.55 1.50 -58.99
N PRO A 291 19.94 1.18 -60.24
CA PRO A 291 20.27 -0.19 -60.60
C PRO A 291 21.32 -0.72 -59.61
N ARG A 292 21.06 -1.87 -58.99
CA ARG A 292 22.00 -2.51 -58.02
C ARG A 292 23.40 -2.76 -58.60
N ASP A 293 23.50 -2.77 -59.93
CA ASP A 293 24.72 -2.83 -60.71
C ASP A 293 25.00 -1.45 -61.33
N ILE A 294 25.61 -0.54 -60.57
CA ILE A 294 26.42 0.52 -61.21
C ILE A 294 27.68 -0.20 -61.70
N ARG A 295 27.64 -0.72 -62.92
CA ARG A 295 28.84 -1.28 -63.55
C ARG A 295 29.79 -0.13 -63.83
N LEU A 296 30.87 -0.06 -63.08
CA LEU A 296 31.97 0.85 -63.34
C LEU A 296 32.62 0.43 -64.67
N GLY A 297 32.30 1.15 -65.74
CA GLY A 297 32.76 0.91 -67.11
C GLY A 297 32.13 1.92 -68.08
N GLY A 298 32.66 2.01 -69.29
CA GLY A 298 32.02 2.76 -70.36
C GLY A 298 30.93 1.92 -71.02
N GLU A 299 29.75 2.51 -71.26
CA GLU A 299 28.72 1.93 -72.11
C GLU A 299 28.66 2.68 -73.44
N HIS A 300 28.65 1.96 -74.56
CA HIS A 300 28.32 2.57 -75.84
C HIS A 300 26.82 2.82 -75.88
N LYS A 301 26.43 4.09 -75.90
CA LYS A 301 25.05 4.53 -76.07
C LYS A 301 24.96 5.44 -77.28
N GLU A 302 23.96 5.19 -78.13
CA GLU A 302 23.59 6.11 -79.20
C GLU A 302 22.81 7.27 -78.59
N LEU A 303 23.38 8.47 -78.65
CA LEU A 303 22.83 9.67 -78.05
C LEU A 303 22.85 10.81 -79.08
N THR A 304 21.77 11.58 -79.14
CA THR A 304 21.75 12.84 -79.88
C THR A 304 22.17 13.96 -78.93
N ILE A 305 23.25 14.67 -79.25
CA ILE A 305 23.76 15.79 -78.44
C ILE A 305 23.31 17.10 -79.07
N PHE A 306 22.69 17.97 -78.27
CA PHE A 306 22.32 19.32 -78.67
C PHE A 306 23.30 20.32 -78.08
N PHE A 307 23.82 21.23 -78.90
CA PHE A 307 24.65 22.35 -78.48
C PHE A 307 24.00 23.66 -78.84
N SER A 308 23.95 24.59 -77.89
CA SER A 308 23.55 25.98 -78.12
C SER A 308 24.43 26.92 -77.31
N ASP A 309 24.70 28.10 -77.86
CA ASP A 309 25.51 29.15 -77.23
C ASP A 309 24.88 30.52 -77.48
N ILE A 310 25.24 31.50 -76.64
CA ILE A 310 24.83 32.89 -76.77
C ILE A 310 25.78 33.59 -77.73
N ARG A 311 25.25 34.09 -78.84
CA ARG A 311 26.06 34.81 -79.83
C ARG A 311 26.72 36.06 -79.20
N GLY A 312 28.04 36.19 -79.38
CA GLY A 312 28.79 37.35 -78.90
C GLY A 312 28.96 37.40 -77.37
N PHE A 313 28.81 36.26 -76.69
CA PHE A 313 28.89 36.17 -75.23
C PHE A 313 30.17 36.76 -74.65
N THR A 314 31.33 36.55 -75.30
CA THR A 314 32.62 37.10 -74.83
C THR A 314 32.57 38.62 -74.70
N ALA A 315 32.18 39.33 -75.76
CA ALA A 315 32.09 40.79 -75.76
C ALA A 315 31.04 41.30 -74.76
N LEU A 316 29.92 40.58 -74.60
CA LEU A 316 28.89 40.89 -73.62
C LEU A 316 29.41 40.78 -72.17
N SER A 317 30.20 39.75 -71.89
CA SER A 317 30.74 39.46 -70.55
C SER A 317 31.84 40.44 -70.13
N GLU A 318 32.61 40.96 -71.08
CA GLU A 318 33.64 41.98 -70.85
C GLU A 318 33.05 43.38 -70.62
N ALA A 319 31.87 43.65 -71.18
CA ALA A 319 31.21 44.95 -71.10
C ALA A 319 30.23 45.09 -69.92
N LYS A 320 29.80 43.99 -69.28
CA LYS A 320 28.78 43.98 -68.23
C LYS A 320 29.32 43.56 -66.86
N GLY A 321 28.67 44.03 -65.81
CA GLY A 321 28.96 43.60 -64.44
C GLY A 321 28.57 42.13 -64.21
N ALA A 322 29.30 41.44 -63.34
CA ALA A 322 29.14 40.00 -63.08
C ALA A 322 27.69 39.60 -62.72
N GLN A 323 26.96 40.45 -61.99
CA GLN A 323 25.56 40.21 -61.61
C GLN A 323 24.62 40.22 -62.81
N GLU A 324 24.83 41.14 -63.77
CA GLU A 324 24.03 41.19 -65.00
C GLU A 324 24.34 40.01 -65.93
N VAL A 325 25.62 39.64 -66.05
CA VAL A 325 26.03 38.47 -66.84
C VAL A 325 25.37 37.20 -66.29
N VAL A 326 25.41 37.00 -64.97
CA VAL A 326 24.73 35.86 -64.32
C VAL A 326 23.21 35.91 -64.54
N ALA A 327 22.59 37.10 -64.52
CA ALA A 327 21.15 37.22 -64.80
C ALA A 327 20.80 36.81 -66.23
N ILE A 328 21.60 37.21 -67.23
CA ILE A 328 21.41 36.84 -68.65
C ILE A 328 21.60 35.33 -68.83
N VAL A 329 22.63 34.75 -68.21
CA VAL A 329 22.90 33.30 -68.25
C VAL A 329 21.76 32.52 -67.60
N ASN A 330 21.29 32.96 -66.43
CA ASN A 330 20.15 32.33 -65.76
C ASN A 330 18.84 32.48 -66.55
N PHE A 331 18.64 33.59 -67.27
CA PHE A 331 17.49 33.76 -68.16
C PHE A 331 17.58 32.84 -69.38
N TYR A 332 18.77 32.60 -69.92
CA TYR A 332 18.98 31.70 -71.05
C TYR A 332 18.79 30.21 -70.70
N PHE A 333 19.12 29.81 -69.47
CA PHE A 333 19.06 28.42 -69.01
C PHE A 333 17.78 28.01 -68.26
N ASN A 334 16.90 28.96 -67.92
CA ASN A 334 15.58 28.67 -67.36
C ASN A 334 14.51 28.56 -68.46
#